data_AF-A0AB34IQA5-F1
#
_entry.id   AF-A0AB34IQA5-F1
#
_cell.length_a   1.000
_cell.length_b   1.000
_cell.length_c   1.000
_cell.angle_alpha   90.00
_cell.angle_beta   90.00
_cell.angle_gamma   90.00
#
_symmetry.space_group_name_H-M   'P 1'
#
loop_
_entity.id
_entity.type
_entity.pdbx_description
1 polymer ?
#
loop_
_entity_poly.entity_id
_entity_poly.type
_entity_poly.pdbx_seq_one_letter_code
_entity_poly.pdbx_strand_id
1 'polypeptide(L)'
;MEATCAVCLEAFAEAEAARLPCCVIPPTSTTRFCRRCIELICERSTAGVGRCPNCRAYLRLAENGELQLSARTEACACCGQIRAVVETAGGRALLCDACLHGVRRPLLYECERCRRFQRIPHPMYRYQRTPDEFSSDTWACHVRCDAQTRWRIKPSELCRVPAEDAPEGWGLHAQWVEAIREQRRQERGEGGAAAAAAAAAAAAGPQVGFRRELKLLVGLACALFVSWIRQ
;
A
#
# COMPACT_ATOMS: atom_id res chain seq x y z
N MET A 1 -20.08 -15.67 15.35
CA MET A 1 -20.04 -16.16 13.96
C MET A 1 -18.76 -15.65 13.35
N GLU A 2 -17.95 -16.55 12.80
CA GLU A 2 -16.70 -16.20 12.13
C GLU A 2 -16.98 -15.99 10.64
N ALA A 3 -16.47 -14.90 10.08
CA ALA A 3 -16.54 -14.63 8.65
C ALA A 3 -15.19 -14.92 8.00
N THR A 4 -15.17 -15.23 6.71
CA THR A 4 -13.92 -15.39 5.95
C THR A 4 -13.64 -14.13 5.14
N CYS A 5 -12.41 -13.62 5.21
CA CYS A 5 -12.01 -12.41 4.49
C CYS A 5 -11.78 -12.74 3.01
N ALA A 6 -12.42 -12.04 2.09
CA ALA A 6 -12.28 -12.26 0.66
C ALA A 6 -10.92 -11.82 0.09
N VAL A 7 -10.09 -11.12 0.86
CA VAL A 7 -8.73 -10.72 0.47
C VAL A 7 -7.70 -11.76 0.92
N CYS A 8 -7.61 -12.03 2.23
CA CYS A 8 -6.62 -12.97 2.76
C CYS A 8 -7.10 -14.42 2.86
N LEU A 9 -8.40 -14.67 2.65
CA LEU A 9 -9.07 -15.98 2.78
C LEU A 9 -9.04 -16.56 4.20
N GLU A 10 -8.84 -15.72 5.21
CA GLU A 10 -8.74 -16.12 6.60
C GLU A 10 -10.03 -15.85 7.36
N ALA A 11 -10.35 -16.71 8.33
CA ALA A 11 -11.41 -16.46 9.30
C ALA A 11 -11.05 -15.25 10.19
N PHE A 12 -12.05 -14.43 10.52
CA PHE A 12 -11.92 -13.29 11.41
C PHE A 12 -13.21 -13.08 12.22
N ALA A 13 -13.09 -12.45 13.38
CA ALA A 13 -14.23 -12.17 14.25
C ALA A 13 -15.05 -10.99 13.70
N GLU A 14 -16.37 -10.96 13.97
CA GLU A 14 -17.25 -9.87 13.51
C GLU A 14 -16.76 -8.47 13.96
N ALA A 15 -16.16 -8.37 15.15
CA ALA A 15 -15.58 -7.12 15.67
C ALA A 15 -14.38 -6.62 14.83
N GLU A 16 -13.70 -7.52 14.12
CA GLU A 16 -12.56 -7.23 13.25
C GLU A 16 -13.01 -6.96 11.81
N ALA A 17 -14.32 -6.98 11.52
CA ALA A 17 -14.84 -6.64 10.21
C ALA A 17 -14.52 -5.19 9.84
N ALA A 18 -14.05 -4.97 8.62
CA ALA A 18 -13.86 -3.62 8.10
C ALA A 18 -15.22 -2.93 7.93
N ARG A 19 -15.36 -1.74 8.51
CA ARG A 19 -16.51 -0.85 8.27
C ARG A 19 -16.16 0.11 7.15
N LEU A 20 -16.72 -0.14 5.97
CA LEU A 20 -16.42 0.64 4.76
C LEU A 20 -17.39 1.82 4.63
N PRO A 21 -16.93 3.08 4.55
CA PRO A 21 -17.81 4.25 4.41
C PRO A 21 -18.45 4.37 3.02
N CYS A 22 -17.93 3.64 2.04
CA CYS A 22 -18.32 3.75 0.63
C CYS A 22 -19.41 2.78 0.20
N CYS A 23 -19.63 1.69 0.94
CA CYS A 23 -20.60 0.66 0.60
C CYS A 23 -21.00 -0.13 1.84
N VAL A 24 -22.28 -0.47 1.94
CA VAL A 24 -22.78 -1.37 2.98
C VAL A 24 -22.66 -2.80 2.49
N ILE A 25 -21.93 -3.63 3.24
CA ILE A 25 -21.83 -5.07 2.98
C ILE A 25 -22.76 -5.78 3.98
N PRO A 26 -23.83 -6.44 3.53
CA PRO A 26 -24.70 -7.19 4.43
C PRO A 26 -23.94 -8.27 5.21
N PRO A 27 -24.31 -8.56 6.48
CA PRO A 27 -23.67 -9.64 7.24
C PRO A 27 -23.75 -11.02 6.57
N THR A 28 -24.77 -11.23 5.73
CA THR A 28 -25.00 -12.45 4.95
C THR A 28 -24.18 -12.53 3.67
N SER A 29 -23.42 -11.48 3.32
CA SER A 29 -22.55 -11.47 2.15
C SER A 29 -21.46 -12.52 2.27
N THR A 30 -21.21 -13.27 1.19
CA THR A 30 -20.05 -14.16 1.06
C THR A 30 -18.75 -13.39 0.88
N THR A 31 -18.84 -12.12 0.47
CA THR A 31 -17.70 -11.22 0.28
C THR A 31 -17.62 -10.26 1.47
N ARG A 32 -16.72 -10.54 2.41
CA ARG A 32 -16.46 -9.72 3.61
C ARG A 32 -14.97 -9.47 3.77
N PHE A 33 -14.60 -8.45 4.53
CA PHE A 33 -13.19 -8.04 4.64
C PHE A 33 -12.83 -7.83 6.11
N CYS A 34 -11.70 -8.38 6.54
CA CYS A 34 -11.14 -8.01 7.83
C CYS A 34 -10.53 -6.60 7.73
N ARG A 35 -10.58 -5.88 8.86
CA ARG A 35 -10.10 -4.51 8.98
C ARG A 35 -8.64 -4.37 8.58
N ARG A 36 -7.78 -5.30 9.02
CA ARG A 36 -6.34 -5.25 8.72
C ARG A 36 -6.03 -5.32 7.23
N CYS A 37 -6.79 -6.11 6.45
CA CYS A 37 -6.59 -6.15 4.99
C CYS A 37 -6.89 -4.80 4.34
N ILE A 38 -7.92 -4.09 4.79
CA ILE A 38 -8.26 -2.77 4.24
C ILE A 38 -7.23 -1.71 4.65
N GLU A 39 -6.73 -1.77 5.89
CA GLU A 39 -5.61 -0.93 6.35
C GLU A 39 -4.36 -1.16 5.50
N LEU A 40 -3.95 -2.42 5.30
CA LEU A 40 -2.81 -2.77 4.44
C LEU A 40 -2.98 -2.28 3.00
N ILE A 41 -4.20 -2.35 2.45
CA ILE A 41 -4.50 -1.80 1.13
C ILE A 41 -4.25 -0.29 1.12
N CYS A 42 -4.69 0.44 2.15
CA CYS A 42 -4.46 1.89 2.23
C CYS A 42 -2.98 2.21 2.42
N GLU A 43 -2.29 1.53 3.35
CA GLU A 43 -0.86 1.71 3.67
C GLU A 43 0.05 1.50 2.46
N ARG A 44 -0.23 0.47 1.65
CA ARG A 44 0.54 0.14 0.45
C ARG A 44 0.22 1.02 -0.74
N SER A 45 -0.96 1.62 -0.73
CA SER A 45 -1.41 2.43 -1.85
C SER A 45 -0.75 3.79 -1.86
N THR A 46 -0.80 4.41 -3.02
CA THR A 46 -0.15 5.69 -3.28
C THR A 46 -0.78 6.78 -2.41
N ALA A 47 0.04 7.44 -1.57
CA ALA A 47 -0.39 8.51 -0.66
C ALA A 47 -1.29 8.05 0.50
N GLY A 48 -1.28 6.76 0.86
CA GLY A 48 -2.14 6.25 1.92
C GLY A 48 -3.61 6.12 1.51
N VAL A 49 -3.91 6.22 0.21
CA VAL A 49 -5.26 6.16 -0.34
C VAL A 49 -5.45 4.86 -1.11
N GLY A 50 -6.13 3.89 -0.49
CA GLY A 50 -6.45 2.60 -1.08
C GLY A 50 -7.76 2.57 -1.84
N ARG A 51 -7.98 1.53 -2.65
CA ARG A 51 -9.29 1.26 -3.27
C ARG A 51 -10.04 0.20 -2.50
N CYS A 52 -11.32 0.45 -2.24
CA CYS A 52 -12.24 -0.53 -1.69
C CYS A 52 -12.26 -1.79 -2.58
N PRO A 53 -11.97 -2.99 -2.07
CA PRO A 53 -12.04 -4.23 -2.85
C PRO A 53 -13.43 -4.55 -3.40
N ASN A 54 -14.48 -4.00 -2.77
CA ASN A 54 -15.86 -4.23 -3.16
C ASN A 54 -16.33 -3.28 -4.28
N CYS A 55 -16.35 -1.97 -4.03
CA CYS A 55 -16.91 -0.98 -4.95
C CYS A 55 -15.86 -0.07 -5.62
N ARG A 56 -14.56 -0.28 -5.34
CA ARG A 56 -13.43 0.49 -5.89
C ARG A 56 -13.39 1.98 -5.53
N ALA A 57 -14.21 2.44 -4.58
CA ALA A 57 -14.13 3.79 -4.02
C ALA A 57 -12.79 4.03 -3.30
N TYR A 58 -12.34 5.29 -3.26
CA TYR A 58 -11.08 5.67 -2.62
C TYR A 58 -11.25 5.84 -1.12
N LEU A 59 -10.45 5.11 -0.36
CA LEU A 59 -10.43 5.06 1.09
C LEU A 59 -9.10 5.58 1.60
N ARG A 60 -9.13 6.37 2.67
CA ARG A 60 -7.94 6.72 3.46
C ARG A 60 -8.17 6.34 4.91
N LEU A 61 -7.09 6.06 5.62
CA LEU A 61 -7.12 5.97 7.07
C LEU A 61 -6.96 7.38 7.65
N ALA A 62 -7.90 7.81 8.48
CA ALA A 62 -7.80 9.04 9.24
C ALA A 62 -6.90 8.85 10.47
N GLU A 63 -6.49 9.95 11.10
CA GLU A 63 -5.61 9.93 12.27
C GLU A 63 -6.23 9.20 13.48
N ASN A 64 -7.56 9.22 13.58
CA ASN A 64 -8.31 8.46 14.59
C ASN A 64 -8.43 6.96 14.25
N GLY A 65 -7.81 6.50 13.17
CA GLY A 65 -7.89 5.13 12.68
C GLY A 65 -9.17 4.81 11.91
N GLU A 66 -10.09 5.74 11.68
CA GLU A 66 -11.30 5.45 10.92
C GLU A 66 -11.06 5.50 9.41
N LEU A 67 -11.79 4.68 8.66
CA LEU A 67 -11.77 4.72 7.20
C LEU A 67 -12.68 5.86 6.70
N GLN A 68 -12.13 6.72 5.86
CA GLN A 68 -12.85 7.86 5.25
C GLN A 68 -12.77 7.80 3.73
N LEU A 69 -13.78 8.37 3.06
CA LEU A 69 -13.72 8.62 1.63
C LEU A 69 -12.68 9.71 1.35
N SER A 70 -11.73 9.43 0.47
CA SER A 70 -10.60 10.35 0.20
C SER A 70 -10.70 11.11 -1.11
N ALA A 71 -11.70 10.80 -1.94
CA ALA A 71 -11.80 11.37 -3.28
C ALA A 71 -12.96 12.38 -3.40
N ARG A 72 -12.72 13.41 -4.19
CA ARG A 72 -13.74 14.31 -4.75
C ARG A 72 -13.73 14.23 -6.27
N THR A 73 -14.84 14.56 -6.90
CA THR A 73 -14.95 14.53 -8.37
C THR A 73 -14.65 15.91 -8.94
N GLU A 74 -13.47 16.08 -9.51
CA GLU A 74 -13.00 17.35 -10.09
C GLU A 74 -12.11 17.09 -11.32
N ALA A 75 -11.70 18.15 -12.02
CA ALA A 75 -10.77 18.03 -13.13
C ALA A 75 -9.36 17.65 -12.63
N CYS A 76 -8.80 16.58 -13.18
CA CYS A 76 -7.41 16.20 -12.92
C CYS A 76 -6.44 17.23 -13.51
N ALA A 77 -5.53 17.75 -12.71
CA ALA A 77 -4.54 18.74 -13.14
C ALA A 77 -3.55 18.23 -14.20
N CYS A 78 -3.42 16.90 -14.37
CA CYS A 78 -2.50 16.31 -15.34
C CYS A 78 -3.19 15.91 -16.66
N CYS A 79 -4.36 15.26 -16.62
CA CYS A 79 -5.05 14.80 -17.84
C CYS A 79 -6.28 15.64 -18.21
N GLY A 80 -6.66 16.61 -17.38
CA GLY A 80 -7.82 17.49 -17.60
C GLY A 80 -9.19 16.83 -17.43
N GLN A 81 -9.27 15.50 -17.28
CA GLN A 81 -10.53 14.78 -17.19
C GLN A 81 -11.19 14.95 -15.81
N ILE A 82 -12.53 15.08 -15.79
CA ILE A 82 -13.32 15.02 -14.56
C ILE A 82 -13.28 13.59 -14.01
N ARG A 83 -12.62 13.40 -12.86
CA ARG A 83 -12.40 12.11 -12.22
C ARG A 83 -12.43 12.27 -10.70
N ALA A 84 -12.50 11.14 -10.00
CA ALA A 84 -12.09 11.08 -8.61
C ALA A 84 -10.61 11.49 -8.50
N VAL A 85 -10.35 12.64 -7.88
CA VAL A 85 -9.01 13.17 -7.65
C VAL A 85 -8.65 13.05 -6.19
N VAL A 86 -7.35 12.88 -5.95
CA VAL A 86 -6.74 12.96 -4.63
C VAL A 86 -5.77 14.14 -4.61
N GLU A 87 -5.72 14.78 -3.45
CA GLU A 87 -4.76 15.84 -3.20
C GLU A 87 -3.36 15.25 -3.03
N THR A 88 -2.40 15.74 -3.81
CA THR A 88 -1.00 15.35 -3.66
C THR A 88 -0.43 15.87 -2.34
N ALA A 89 0.53 15.15 -1.75
CA ALA A 89 1.26 15.63 -0.58
C ALA A 89 1.78 17.07 -0.80
N GLY A 90 1.38 18.00 0.07
CA GLY A 90 1.68 19.42 -0.03
C GLY A 90 0.64 20.28 -0.79
N GLY A 91 -0.52 19.73 -1.15
CA GLY A 91 -1.67 20.48 -1.68
C GLY A 91 -1.49 21.08 -3.08
N ARG A 92 -0.41 20.72 -3.78
CA ARG A 92 0.01 21.41 -5.01
C ARG A 92 -0.79 21.05 -6.26
N ALA A 93 -1.35 19.84 -6.32
CA ALA A 93 -2.12 19.38 -7.47
C ALA A 93 -3.19 18.37 -7.07
N LEU A 94 -4.29 18.38 -7.83
CA LEU A 94 -5.38 17.44 -7.72
C LEU A 94 -5.25 16.45 -8.87
N LEU A 95 -4.81 15.25 -8.57
CA LEU A 95 -4.51 14.24 -9.57
C LEU A 95 -5.51 13.10 -9.44
N CYS A 96 -6.02 12.62 -10.58
CA CYS A 96 -6.67 11.33 -10.57
C CYS A 96 -5.64 10.24 -10.25
N ASP A 97 -6.10 9.09 -9.77
CA ASP A 97 -5.24 7.95 -9.42
C ASP A 97 -4.24 7.56 -10.51
N ALA A 98 -4.68 7.52 -11.77
CA ALA A 98 -3.82 7.21 -12.89
C ALA A 98 -2.68 8.25 -12.99
N CYS A 99 -3.01 9.55 -13.02
CA CYS A 99 -2.00 10.59 -13.13
C CYS A 99 -1.10 10.69 -11.89
N LEU A 100 -1.64 10.46 -10.69
CA LEU A 100 -0.83 10.41 -9.46
C LEU A 100 0.23 9.31 -9.57
N HIS A 101 -0.16 8.14 -10.07
CA HIS A 101 0.76 7.04 -10.32
C HIS A 101 1.81 7.42 -11.37
N GLY A 102 1.37 7.95 -12.51
CA GLY A 102 2.23 8.36 -13.62
C GLY A 102 3.23 9.44 -13.25
N VAL A 103 2.84 10.43 -12.44
CA VAL A 103 3.72 11.50 -11.95
C VAL A 103 4.80 10.96 -11.00
N ARG A 104 4.47 10.00 -10.14
CA ARG A 104 5.44 9.41 -9.20
C ARG A 104 6.40 8.44 -9.88
N ARG A 105 5.95 7.74 -10.91
CA ARG A 105 6.72 6.73 -11.63
C ARG A 105 6.59 6.92 -13.14
N PRO A 106 7.11 8.03 -13.71
CA PRO A 106 7.00 8.27 -15.14
C PRO A 106 7.80 7.21 -15.90
N LEU A 107 7.11 6.51 -16.80
CA LEU A 107 7.67 5.50 -17.68
C LEU A 107 7.96 6.07 -19.06
N LEU A 108 8.86 5.43 -19.80
CA LEU A 108 9.16 5.77 -21.18
C LEU A 108 8.18 5.06 -22.13
N TYR A 109 7.63 5.83 -23.06
CA TYR A 109 6.76 5.34 -24.11
C TYR A 109 7.29 5.72 -25.48
N GLU A 110 7.13 4.83 -26.44
CA GLU A 110 7.39 5.06 -27.86
C GLU A 110 6.16 5.69 -28.53
N CYS A 111 6.39 6.78 -29.26
CA CYS A 111 5.37 7.46 -30.07
C CYS A 111 5.06 6.66 -31.35
N GLU A 112 3.78 6.43 -31.64
CA GLU A 112 3.33 5.74 -32.86
C GLU A 112 3.79 6.45 -34.15
N ARG A 113 3.76 7.78 -34.17
CA ARG A 113 4.06 8.57 -35.38
C ARG A 113 5.56 8.74 -35.65
N CYS A 114 6.33 9.20 -34.66
CA CYS A 114 7.75 9.51 -34.86
C CYS A 114 8.72 8.49 -34.27
N ARG A 115 8.23 7.46 -33.58
CA ARG A 115 9.04 6.40 -32.95
C ARG A 115 10.08 6.91 -31.94
N ARG A 116 9.93 8.16 -31.48
CA ARG A 116 10.73 8.73 -30.39
C ARG A 116 10.13 8.36 -29.05
N PHE A 117 10.98 8.35 -28.03
CA PHE A 117 10.57 8.03 -26.66
C PHE A 117 10.30 9.29 -25.85
N GLN A 118 9.25 9.28 -25.04
CA GLN A 118 8.90 10.36 -24.11
C GLN A 118 8.58 9.78 -22.73
N ARG A 119 9.00 10.46 -21.67
CA ARG A 119 8.48 10.19 -20.32
C ARG A 119 7.11 10.84 -20.20
N ILE A 120 6.09 10.03 -19.93
CA ILE A 120 4.72 10.53 -19.81
C ILE A 120 4.28 10.43 -18.34
N PRO A 121 3.82 11.52 -17.70
CA PRO A 121 3.35 11.54 -16.31
C PRO A 121 1.93 10.94 -16.16
N HIS A 122 1.57 10.01 -17.04
CA HIS A 122 0.29 9.31 -17.10
C HIS A 122 0.55 7.86 -17.55
N PRO A 123 -0.06 6.85 -16.90
CA PRO A 123 0.20 5.44 -17.17
C PRO A 123 -0.50 5.00 -18.47
N MET A 124 0.07 5.38 -19.63
CA MET A 124 -0.49 5.02 -20.93
C MET A 124 -0.58 3.50 -21.15
N TYR A 125 0.17 2.68 -20.39
CA TYR A 125 0.04 1.23 -20.42
C TYR A 125 -1.36 0.73 -20.05
N ARG A 126 -2.14 1.49 -19.26
CA ARG A 126 -3.52 1.10 -18.88
C ARG A 126 -4.46 0.98 -20.08
N TYR A 127 -4.09 1.60 -21.20
CA TYR A 127 -4.86 1.62 -22.45
C TYR A 127 -4.29 0.68 -23.51
N GLN A 128 -3.33 -0.18 -23.16
CA GLN A 128 -2.74 -1.15 -24.06
C GLN A 128 -3.33 -2.54 -23.78
N ARG A 129 -3.75 -3.23 -24.84
CA ARG A 129 -4.23 -4.61 -24.73
C ARG A 129 -3.09 -5.56 -24.35
N THR A 130 -1.95 -5.38 -25.00
CA THR A 130 -0.71 -6.14 -24.76
C THR A 130 0.49 -5.17 -24.67
N PRO A 131 1.59 -5.56 -24.02
CA PRO A 131 2.81 -4.73 -23.92
C PRO A 131 3.38 -4.23 -25.25
N ASP A 132 3.17 -4.99 -26.33
CA ASP A 132 3.74 -4.74 -27.64
C ASP A 132 2.84 -3.89 -28.55
N GLU A 133 1.63 -3.56 -28.10
CA GLU A 133 0.64 -2.76 -28.82
C GLU A 133 0.66 -1.28 -28.41
N PHE A 134 0.19 -0.43 -29.33
CA PHE A 134 -0.05 0.97 -29.04
C PHE A 134 -1.35 1.16 -28.23
N SER A 135 -1.38 2.17 -27.36
CA SER A 135 -2.55 2.51 -26.57
C SER A 135 -3.78 2.83 -27.42
N SER A 136 -4.98 2.54 -26.92
CA SER A 136 -6.25 3.02 -27.51
C SER A 136 -6.37 4.54 -27.43
N ASP A 137 -5.92 5.11 -26.32
CA ASP A 137 -6.00 6.53 -26.00
C ASP A 137 -4.76 7.28 -26.52
N THR A 138 -4.91 8.59 -26.71
CA THR A 138 -3.85 9.46 -27.19
C THR A 138 -3.25 10.33 -26.07
N TRP A 139 -1.99 10.73 -26.27
CA TRP A 139 -1.31 11.74 -25.47
C TRP A 139 -0.42 12.62 -26.35
N ALA A 140 -0.14 13.85 -25.90
CA ALA A 140 0.66 14.82 -26.63
C ALA A 140 2.14 14.38 -26.76
N CYS A 141 2.65 14.40 -27.99
CA CYS A 141 4.07 14.16 -28.28
C CYS A 141 4.86 15.47 -28.31
N HIS A 142 5.55 15.77 -27.22
CA HIS A 142 6.39 16.97 -27.06
C HIS A 142 7.83 16.79 -27.60
N VAL A 143 8.14 15.64 -28.21
CA VAL A 143 9.50 15.34 -28.69
C VAL A 143 9.72 15.76 -30.14
N ARG A 144 8.74 15.52 -31.03
CA ARG A 144 8.89 15.80 -32.47
C ARG A 144 7.60 16.14 -33.20
N CYS A 145 6.52 15.39 -32.94
CA CYS A 145 5.29 15.54 -33.71
C CYS A 145 4.43 16.74 -33.30
N ASP A 146 4.57 17.22 -32.07
CA ASP A 146 3.70 18.24 -31.45
C ASP A 146 2.20 17.97 -31.64
N ALA A 147 1.82 16.69 -31.59
CA ALA A 147 0.48 16.22 -31.88
C ALA A 147 0.05 15.13 -30.88
N GLN A 148 -1.26 14.94 -30.76
CA GLN A 148 -1.86 13.81 -30.07
C GLN A 148 -1.61 12.52 -30.88
N THR A 149 -1.09 11.50 -30.22
CA THR A 149 -0.71 10.21 -30.84
C THR A 149 -0.85 9.08 -29.83
N ARG A 150 -0.78 7.82 -30.27
CA ARG A 150 -0.81 6.65 -29.41
C ARG A 150 0.60 6.28 -28.94
N TRP A 151 0.65 5.56 -27.84
CA TRP A 151 1.88 5.31 -27.11
C TRP A 151 1.99 3.85 -26.72
N ARG A 152 3.17 3.26 -26.98
CA ARG A 152 3.54 1.92 -26.55
C ARG A 152 4.57 2.00 -25.45
N ILE A 153 4.47 1.20 -24.41
CA ILE A 153 5.49 1.22 -23.34
C ILE A 153 6.82 0.71 -23.89
N LYS A 154 7.94 1.31 -23.48
CA LYS A 154 9.25 0.78 -23.86
C LYS A 154 9.46 -0.58 -23.18
N PRO A 155 9.90 -1.65 -23.88
CA PRO A 155 10.06 -2.98 -23.27
C PRO A 155 10.92 -3.01 -22.00
N SER A 156 11.97 -2.17 -21.94
CA SER A 156 12.84 -2.05 -20.76
C SER A 156 12.16 -1.46 -19.52
N GLU A 157 10.97 -0.88 -19.66
CA GLU A 157 10.20 -0.29 -18.56
C GLU A 157 9.12 -1.25 -18.01
N LEU A 158 8.90 -2.41 -18.64
CA LEU A 158 7.83 -3.34 -18.25
C LEU A 158 7.96 -3.83 -16.80
N CYS A 159 9.17 -4.08 -16.33
CA CYS A 159 9.42 -4.50 -14.95
C CYS A 159 9.10 -3.41 -13.90
N ARG A 160 8.84 -2.17 -14.33
CA ARG A 160 8.47 -1.05 -13.45
C ARG A 160 6.96 -0.84 -13.36
N VAL A 161 6.17 -1.51 -14.20
CA VAL A 161 4.70 -1.47 -14.14
C VAL A 161 4.25 -2.24 -12.90
N PRO A 162 3.47 -1.62 -11.98
CA PRO A 162 2.97 -2.33 -10.81
C PRO A 162 2.03 -3.46 -11.24
N ALA A 163 2.24 -4.65 -10.67
CA ALA A 163 1.46 -5.83 -11.02
C ALA A 163 -0.03 -5.68 -10.67
N GLU A 164 -0.35 -4.91 -9.64
CA GLU A 164 -1.72 -4.56 -9.22
C GLU A 164 -2.47 -3.64 -10.18
N ASP A 165 -1.72 -2.90 -11.02
CA ASP A 165 -2.26 -1.86 -11.89
C ASP A 165 -2.13 -2.20 -13.38
N ALA A 166 -1.46 -3.31 -13.70
CA ALA A 166 -1.30 -3.79 -15.06
C ALA A 166 -2.65 -4.24 -15.66
N PRO A 167 -2.86 -4.05 -16.97
CA PRO A 167 -4.03 -4.59 -17.66
C PRO A 167 -4.14 -6.11 -17.47
N GLU A 168 -5.36 -6.63 -17.36
CA GLU A 168 -5.63 -8.06 -17.12
C GLU A 168 -4.96 -8.96 -18.17
N GLY A 169 -4.95 -8.52 -19.43
CA GLY A 169 -4.31 -9.24 -20.55
C GLY A 169 -2.78 -9.37 -20.45
N TRP A 170 -2.13 -8.72 -19.48
CA TRP A 170 -0.67 -8.80 -19.29
C TRP A 170 -0.27 -9.96 -18.37
N GLY A 171 -1.20 -10.61 -17.67
CA GLY A 171 -0.92 -11.78 -16.82
C GLY A 171 -0.19 -11.47 -15.51
N LEU A 172 -0.08 -10.21 -15.09
CA LEU A 172 0.61 -9.81 -13.86
C LEU A 172 -0.26 -9.90 -12.59
N HIS A 173 -1.59 -9.89 -12.73
CA HIS A 173 -2.51 -9.85 -11.59
C HIS A 173 -2.37 -11.06 -10.65
N ALA A 174 -2.21 -12.27 -11.22
CA ALA A 174 -2.04 -13.49 -10.44
C ALA A 174 -0.79 -13.45 -9.54
N GLN A 175 0.31 -12.85 -10.05
CA GLN A 175 1.56 -12.68 -9.31
C GLN A 175 1.38 -11.73 -8.12
N TRP A 176 0.61 -10.65 -8.31
CA TRP A 176 0.32 -9.69 -7.24
C TRP A 176 -0.50 -10.32 -6.10
N VAL A 177 -1.57 -11.06 -6.42
CA VAL A 177 -2.40 -11.73 -5.41
C VAL A 177 -1.58 -12.72 -4.60
N GLU A 178 -0.68 -13.49 -5.24
CA GLU A 178 0.18 -14.43 -4.53
C GLU A 178 1.19 -13.74 -3.61
N ALA A 179 1.75 -12.60 -4.02
CA ALA A 179 2.63 -11.80 -3.16
C ALA A 179 1.92 -11.30 -1.89
N ILE A 180 0.64 -10.92 -1.97
CA ILE A 180 -0.16 -10.55 -0.79
C ILE A 180 -0.32 -11.73 0.15
N ARG A 181 -0.64 -12.92 -0.40
CA ARG A 181 -0.81 -14.14 0.39
C ARG A 181 0.47 -14.54 1.10
N GLU A 182 1.60 -14.48 0.42
CA GLU A 182 2.91 -14.80 0.99
C GLU A 182 3.23 -13.91 2.20
N GLN A 183 3.02 -12.61 2.08
CA GLN A 183 3.24 -11.72 3.22
C GLN A 183 2.34 -12.04 4.43
N ARG A 184 1.07 -12.37 4.20
CA ARG A 184 0.17 -12.75 5.30
C ARG A 184 0.66 -14.00 6.02
N ARG A 185 1.24 -14.95 5.29
CA ARG A 185 1.91 -16.13 5.88
C ARG A 185 3.10 -15.72 6.74
N GLN A 186 3.93 -14.77 6.27
CA GLN A 186 5.11 -14.27 7.00
C GLN A 186 4.74 -13.55 8.31
N GLU A 187 3.81 -12.59 8.27
CA GLU A 187 3.33 -11.85 9.46
C GLU A 187 2.85 -12.79 10.57
N ARG A 188 2.26 -13.94 10.19
CA ARG A 188 1.77 -14.96 11.11
C ARG A 188 2.85 -15.96 11.54
N GLY A 189 3.80 -16.31 10.67
CA GLY A 189 4.95 -17.11 11.06
C GLY A 189 5.79 -16.40 12.13
N GLU A 190 6.02 -15.10 11.93
CA GLU A 190 6.73 -14.24 12.89
C GLU A 190 5.89 -13.97 14.15
N GLY A 191 4.59 -13.69 14.00
CA GLY A 191 3.68 -13.49 15.13
C GLY A 191 3.43 -14.76 15.96
N GLY A 192 3.38 -15.92 15.30
CA GLY A 192 3.26 -17.24 15.94
C GLY A 192 4.55 -17.65 16.65
N ALA A 193 5.72 -17.38 16.04
CA ALA A 193 7.01 -17.60 16.69
C ALA A 193 7.19 -16.67 17.91
N ALA A 194 6.80 -15.39 17.80
CA ALA A 194 6.84 -14.45 18.93
C ALA A 194 5.87 -14.84 20.05
N ALA A 195 4.64 -15.26 19.71
CA ALA A 195 3.66 -15.73 20.69
C ALA A 195 4.09 -17.05 21.36
N ALA A 196 4.67 -17.99 20.61
CA ALA A 196 5.22 -19.23 21.16
C ALA A 196 6.43 -18.97 22.06
N ALA A 197 7.30 -18.03 21.69
CA ALA A 197 8.43 -17.62 22.52
C ALA A 197 7.96 -16.92 23.82
N ALA A 198 6.94 -16.05 23.74
CA ALA A 198 6.34 -15.42 24.91
C ALA A 198 5.63 -16.43 25.82
N ALA A 199 4.93 -17.40 25.25
CA ALA A 199 4.31 -18.50 26.01
C ALA A 199 5.35 -19.41 26.67
N ALA A 200 6.45 -19.72 25.97
CA ALA A 200 7.58 -20.47 26.53
C ALA A 200 8.29 -19.70 27.65
N ALA A 201 8.46 -18.39 27.51
CA ALA A 201 9.02 -17.52 28.56
C ALA A 201 8.09 -17.41 29.78
N ALA A 202 6.76 -17.33 29.57
CA ALA A 202 5.78 -17.35 30.64
C ALA A 202 5.71 -18.72 31.35
N ALA A 203 5.84 -19.82 30.60
CA ALA A 203 5.88 -21.19 31.13
C ALA A 203 7.20 -21.52 31.83
N ALA A 204 8.30 -20.85 31.49
CA ALA A 204 9.58 -20.98 32.18
C ALA A 204 9.53 -20.48 33.64
N GLY A 205 8.43 -19.81 34.03
CA GLY A 205 8.20 -19.29 35.37
C GLY A 205 9.22 -18.21 35.76
N PRO A 206 8.95 -17.42 36.81
CA PRO A 206 10.00 -16.61 37.41
C PRO A 206 11.07 -17.58 37.91
N GLN A 207 12.24 -17.56 37.26
CA GLN A 207 13.44 -18.18 37.81
C GLN A 207 13.68 -17.54 39.17
N VAL A 208 13.21 -18.19 40.23
CA VAL A 208 13.49 -17.82 41.62
C VAL A 208 14.93 -18.25 41.93
N GLY A 209 15.86 -17.73 41.13
CA GLY A 209 17.29 -17.92 41.27
C GLY A 209 17.77 -17.06 42.42
N PHE A 210 17.80 -17.67 43.61
CA PHE A 210 18.84 -17.46 44.61
C PHE A 210 19.29 -16.01 44.82
N ARG A 211 18.53 -15.24 45.63
CA ARG A 211 19.11 -14.17 46.44
C ARG A 211 20.05 -14.79 47.48
N ARG A 212 21.24 -15.23 47.08
CA ARG A 212 22.39 -15.35 47.98
C ARG A 212 23.48 -14.42 47.47
N GLU A 213 23.77 -13.46 48.35
CA GLU A 213 24.98 -12.63 48.36
C GLU A 213 25.08 -11.45 47.38
N LEU A 214 24.27 -10.43 47.62
CA LEU A 214 24.63 -9.04 47.28
C LEU A 214 24.65 -8.17 48.55
N LYS A 215 25.39 -8.60 49.58
CA LYS A 215 25.67 -7.81 50.78
C LYS A 215 27.01 -7.05 50.74
N LEU A 216 27.76 -7.08 49.63
CA LEU A 216 29.14 -6.57 49.60
C LEU A 216 29.41 -5.38 48.66
N LEU A 217 28.43 -4.86 47.91
CA LEU A 217 28.67 -3.76 46.96
C LEU A 217 27.83 -2.50 47.17
N VAL A 218 27.09 -2.39 48.27
CA VAL A 218 26.45 -1.12 48.69
C VAL A 218 27.38 -0.27 49.58
N GLY A 219 28.47 -0.86 50.09
CA GLY A 219 29.42 -0.15 50.97
C GLY A 219 30.46 0.73 50.24
N LEU A 220 30.68 0.54 48.93
CA LEU A 220 31.77 1.21 48.21
C LEU A 220 31.34 2.43 47.37
N ALA A 221 30.05 2.64 47.14
CA ALA A 221 29.56 3.78 46.35
C ALA A 221 29.34 5.07 47.15
N CYS A 222 29.19 5.00 48.49
CA CYS A 222 29.08 6.19 49.33
C CYS A 222 30.41 6.95 49.54
N ALA A 223 31.56 6.34 49.26
CA ALA A 223 32.86 6.98 49.45
C ALA A 223 33.29 7.91 48.30
N LEU A 224 32.74 7.72 47.09
CA LEU A 224 33.16 8.51 45.91
C LEU A 224 32.29 9.75 45.66
N PHE A 225 31.08 9.82 46.21
CA PHE A 225 30.18 10.96 45.97
C PHE A 225 30.53 12.21 46.81
N VAL A 226 31.25 12.05 47.93
CA VAL A 226 31.64 13.19 48.79
C VAL A 226 32.85 13.94 48.23
N SER A 227 33.65 13.34 47.33
CA SER A 227 34.83 14.00 46.76
C SER A 227 34.56 14.89 45.55
N TRP A 228 33.35 14.86 44.97
CA TRP A 228 33.03 15.61 43.74
C TRP A 228 32.26 16.92 43.97
N ILE A 229 31.91 17.26 45.21
CA ILE A 229 31.19 18.51 45.56
C ILE A 229 32.14 19.62 46.06
N ARG A 230 33.47 19.41 46.01
CA ARG A 230 34.47 20.37 46.53
C ARG A 230 35.54 20.82 45.52
N GLN A 231 35.27 20.78 44.22
CA GLN A 231 36.08 21.47 43.20
C GLN A 231 35.21 22.31 42.29
#